data_AF-A0A554A4G8-F1
#
_entry.id   AF-A0A554A4G8-F1
#
_cell.length_a   1.000
_cell.length_b   1.000
_cell.length_c   1.000
_cell.angle_alpha   90.00
_cell.angle_beta   90.00
_cell.angle_gamma   90.00
#
_symmetry.space_group_name_H-M   'P 1'
#
loop_
_entity.id
_entity.type
_entity.pdbx_description
1 polymer ?
#
loop_
_entity_poly.entity_id
_entity_poly.type
_entity_poly.pdbx_seq_one_letter_code
_entity_poly.pdbx_strand_id
1 'polypeptide(L)' 'MRKIILTIFILSVFLFTVLGSVLVFGQMIGLFALQGSWVVGLDENLANTVYFMTSIAAFSGYLLSYFKKPKVKEVEN' A
#
# COMPACT_ATOMS: atom_id res chain seq x y z
N MET A 1 -3.50 0.11 -22.63
CA MET A 1 -4.25 -0.03 -21.37
C MET A 1 -3.45 -0.71 -20.25
N ARG A 2 -2.89 -1.92 -20.46
CA ARG A 2 -2.12 -2.66 -19.43
C ARG A 2 -0.95 -1.87 -18.80
N LYS A 3 -0.21 -1.08 -19.59
CA LYS A 3 0.88 -0.21 -19.08
C LYS A 3 0.38 0.90 -18.14
N ILE A 4 -0.77 1.51 -18.45
CA ILE A 4 -1.37 2.58 -17.63
C ILE A 4 -1.82 2.02 -16.28
N ILE A 5 -2.47 0.85 -16.27
CA ILE A 5 -2.88 0.17 -15.05
C ILE A 5 -1.66 -0.22 -14.20
N LEU A 6 -0.56 -0.65 -14.84
CA LEU A 6 0.69 -0.99 -14.17
C LEU A 6 1.38 0.24 -13.55
N THR A 7 1.40 1.36 -14.26
CA THR A 7 1.89 2.63 -13.71
C THR A 7 1.04 3.09 -12.53
N ILE A 8 -0.30 3.06 -12.63
CA ILE A 8 -1.19 3.46 -11.53
C ILE A 8 -1.02 2.53 -10.32
N PHE A 9 -0.85 1.24 -10.55
CA PHE A 9 -0.57 0.27 -9.50
C PHE A 9 0.76 0.53 -8.79
N ILE A 10 1.85 0.69 -9.54
CA ILE A 10 3.17 1.01 -8.97
C ILE A 10 3.12 2.32 -8.19
N LEU A 11 2.48 3.34 -8.75
CA LEU A 11 2.35 4.65 -8.10
C LEU A 11 1.54 4.54 -6.81
N SER A 12 0.42 3.81 -6.83
CA SER A 12 -0.43 3.59 -5.64
C SER A 12 0.31 2.80 -4.57
N VAL A 13 1.04 1.75 -4.94
CA VAL A 13 1.86 0.97 -4.01
C VAL A 13 2.99 1.82 -3.43
N PHE A 14 3.63 2.65 -4.24
CA PHE A 14 4.68 3.56 -3.78
C PHE A 14 4.14 4.58 -2.79
N LEU A 15 3.04 5.28 -3.12
CA LEU A 15 2.38 6.21 -2.20
C LEU A 15 1.94 5.51 -0.91
N PHE A 16 1.32 4.33 -1.02
CA PHE A 16 0.93 3.54 0.14
C PHE A 16 2.14 3.19 1.02
N THR A 17 3.24 2.74 0.41
CA THR A 17 4.45 2.35 1.15
C THR A 17 5.06 3.53 1.88
N VAL A 18 5.15 4.69 1.23
CA VAL A 18 5.70 5.91 1.83
C VAL A 18 4.79 6.41 2.97
N LEU A 19 3.49 6.57 2.71
CA LEU A 19 2.55 7.06 3.70
C LEU A 19 2.39 6.08 4.88
N GLY A 20 2.29 4.78 4.59
CA GLY A 20 2.23 3.73 5.61
C GLY A 20 3.49 3.67 6.45
N SER A 21 4.67 3.85 5.84
CA SER A 21 5.93 3.93 6.60
C SER A 21 5.94 5.14 7.53
N VAL A 22 5.64 6.34 7.02
CA VAL A 22 5.57 7.56 7.84
C VAL A 22 4.59 7.41 9.00
N LEU A 23 3.45 6.77 8.74
CA LEU A 23 2.42 6.52 9.75
C LEU A 23 2.95 5.58 10.85
N VAL A 24 3.51 4.43 10.49
CA VAL A 24 4.06 3.47 11.47
C VAL A 24 5.22 4.07 12.25
N PHE A 25 6.12 4.81 11.59
CA PHE A 25 7.21 5.51 12.28
C PHE A 25 6.68 6.60 13.21
N GLY A 26 5.68 7.37 12.79
CA GLY A 26 5.03 8.39 13.63
C GLY A 26 4.35 7.77 14.86
N GLN A 27 3.58 6.70 14.67
CA GLN A 27 2.94 5.95 15.75
C GLN A 27 3.98 5.35 16.70
N MET A 28 5.08 4.80 16.17
CA MET A 28 6.16 4.25 16.97
C MET A 28 6.84 5.32 17.83
N ILE A 29 7.20 6.47 17.25
CA ILE A 29 7.79 7.59 17.99
C ILE A 29 6.80 8.12 19.04
N GLY A 30 5.51 8.20 18.73
CA GLY A 30 4.49 8.67 19.68
C GLY A 30 4.30 7.74 20.86
N LEU A 31 4.40 6.42 20.65
CA LEU A 31 4.44 5.44 21.71
C LEU A 31 5.69 5.59 22.58
N PHE A 32 6.88 5.74 21.97
CA PHE A 32 8.13 5.97 22.72
C PHE A 32 8.12 7.27 23.53
N ALA A 33 7.49 8.32 23.00
CA ALA A 33 7.33 9.60 23.68
C ALA A 33 6.18 9.62 24.71
N LEU A 34 5.49 8.49 24.91
CA LEU A 34 4.29 8.36 25.76
C LEU A 34 3.17 9.39 25.42
N GLN A 35 3.16 9.91 24.19
CA GLN A 35 2.13 10.82 23.70
C GLN A 35 1.06 10.06 22.93
N GLY A 36 0.19 9.37 23.67
CA GLY A 36 -0.94 8.64 23.11
C GLY A 36 -1.86 9.51 22.25
N SER A 37 -2.04 10.80 22.60
CA SER A 37 -2.84 11.74 21.81
C SER A 37 -2.28 11.99 20.40
N TRP A 38 -0.95 11.99 20.26
CA TRP A 38 -0.31 12.15 18.95
C TRP A 38 -0.47 10.91 18.09
N VAL A 39 -0.39 9.72 18.70
CA VAL A 39 -0.67 8.43 18.04
C VAL A 39 -2.13 8.39 17.56
N VAL A 40 -3.08 8.77 18.40
CA VAL A 40 -4.52 8.82 18.06
C VAL A 40 -4.78 9.83 16.95
N GLY A 41 -4.15 11.02 17.00
CA GLY A 41 -4.29 12.02 15.94
C GLY A 41 -3.70 11.59 14.59
N LEU A 42 -2.59 10.85 14.60
CA LEU A 42 -2.04 10.21 13.38
C LEU A 42 -2.96 9.12 12.85
N ASP A 43 -3.58 8.36 13.73
CA ASP A 43 -4.48 7.26 13.36
C ASP A 43 -5.78 7.79 12.72
N GLU A 44 -6.49 8.69 13.39
CA GLU A 44 -7.77 9.23 12.91
C GLU A 44 -7.64 9.94 11.55
N ASN A 45 -6.55 10.68 11.35
CA ASN A 45 -6.40 11.56 10.20
C ASN A 45 -5.65 10.90 9.03
N LEU A 46 -4.67 10.05 9.33
CA LEU A 46 -3.78 9.48 8.33
C LEU A 46 -4.07 8.00 8.07
N ALA A 47 -4.46 7.21 9.08
CA ALA A 47 -4.61 5.75 8.91
C ALA A 47 -5.78 5.40 8.00
N ASN A 48 -6.92 6.06 8.15
CA ASN A 48 -8.07 5.84 7.26
C ASN A 48 -7.72 6.09 5.79
N THR A 49 -7.00 7.18 5.50
CA THR A 49 -6.56 7.51 4.13
C THR A 49 -5.58 6.47 3.59
N VAL A 50 -4.61 6.05 4.43
CA VAL A 50 -3.63 5.03 4.08
C VAL A 50 -4.30 3.69 3.81
N TYR A 51 -5.20 3.24 4.68
CA TYR A 51 -5.93 1.98 4.52
C TYR A 51 -6.77 1.97 3.25
N PHE A 52 -7.47 3.07 2.95
CA PHE A 52 -8.24 3.19 1.72
C PHE A 52 -7.35 3.11 0.47
N MET A 53 -6.22 3.83 0.45
CA MET A 53 -5.23 3.74 -0.62
C MET A 53 -4.64 2.32 -0.75
N THR A 54 -4.43 1.64 0.38
CA THR A 54 -3.95 0.25 0.44
C THR A 54 -4.94 -0.69 -0.24
N SER A 55 -6.23 -0.56 0.05
CA SER A 55 -7.27 -1.38 -0.55
C SER A 55 -7.33 -1.20 -2.05
N ILE A 56 -7.21 0.05 -2.54
CA ILE A 56 -7.15 0.35 -3.99
C ILE A 56 -5.89 -0.25 -4.61
N ALA A 57 -4.74 -0.14 -3.96
CA ALA A 57 -3.49 -0.72 -4.42
C ALA A 57 -3.59 -2.25 -4.49
N ALA A 58 -4.10 -2.90 -3.43
CA ALA A 58 -4.30 -4.35 -3.37
C ALA A 58 -5.28 -4.84 -4.44
N PHE A 59 -6.41 -4.16 -4.62
CA PHE A 59 -7.39 -4.48 -5.66
C PHE A 59 -6.80 -4.32 -7.06
N SER A 60 -6.09 -3.21 -7.32
CA SER A 60 -5.42 -2.96 -8.59
C SER A 60 -4.34 -4.00 -8.88
N GLY A 61 -3.58 -4.40 -7.87
CA GLY A 61 -2.55 -5.44 -7.96
C GLY A 61 -3.14 -6.82 -8.24
N TYR A 62 -4.24 -7.16 -7.57
CA TYR A 62 -4.99 -8.38 -7.83
C TYR A 62 -5.51 -8.41 -9.28
N LEU A 63 -6.13 -7.32 -9.73
CA LEU A 63 -6.61 -7.18 -11.10
C LEU A 63 -5.47 -7.31 -12.12
N LEU A 64 -4.31 -6.72 -11.82
CA LEU A 64 -3.10 -6.85 -12.64
C LEU A 64 -2.55 -8.27 -12.70
N SER A 65 -2.65 -9.01 -11.59
CA SER A 65 -2.30 -10.42 -11.49
C SER A 65 -3.21 -11.27 -12.39
N TYR A 66 -4.50 -10.95 -12.45
CA TYR A 66 -5.48 -11.63 -13.32
C TYR A 66 -5.18 -11.42 -14.81
N PHE A 67 -4.74 -10.22 -15.21
CA PHE A 67 -4.27 -9.93 -16.58
C PHE A 67 -2.80 -10.29 -16.83
N LYS A 68 -2.11 -10.88 -15.85
CA LYS A 68 -0.79 -11.47 -16.05
C LYS A 68 -1.07 -12.84 -16.67
N LYS A 69 -0.88 -12.94 -18.00
CA LYS A 69 -0.88 -14.23 -18.70
C LYS A 69 -0.10 -15.21 -17.83
N PRO A 70 -0.67 -16.38 -17.48
CA PRO A 70 0.06 -17.37 -16.71
C PRO A 70 1.38 -17.57 -17.45
N LYS A 71 2.50 -17.45 -16.73
CA LYS A 71 3.76 -18.00 -17.24
C LYS A 71 3.44 -19.47 -17.43
N VAL A 72 3.20 -19.87 -18.67
CA VAL A 72 3.26 -21.27 -19.07
C VAL A 72 4.60 -21.71 -18.54
N LYS A 73 4.57 -22.52 -17.47
CA LYS A 73 5.74 -23.25 -17.06
C LYS A 73 6.04 -24.13 -18.26
N GLU A 74 6.99 -23.72 -19.09
CA GLU A 74 7.70 -24.66 -19.96
C GLU A 74 8.32 -25.67 -19.00
N VAL A 75 7.60 -26.78 -18.83
CA VAL A 75 8.19 -28.02 -18.33
C VAL A 75 9.04 -28.51 -19.49
N GLU A 76 10.31 -28.16 -19.42
CA GLU A 76 11.39 -28.66 -20.26
C GLU A 76 11.39 -30.20 -20.15
N ASN A 77 11.15 -30.87 -21.28
CA ASN A 77 11.27 -32.33 -21.43
C ASN A 77 12.73 -32.72 -21.68
#